data_AF-A0A182EQL5-F1
#
_entry.id   AF-A0A182EQL5-F1
#
_cell.length_a   1.000
_cell.length_b   1.000
_cell.length_c   1.000
_cell.angle_alpha   90.00
_cell.angle_beta   90.00
_cell.angle_gamma   90.00
#
_symmetry.space_group_name_H-M   'P 1'
#
loop_
_entity.id
_entity.type
_entity.pdbx_description
1 polymer ?
#
loop_
_entity_poly.entity_id
_entity_poly.type
_entity_poly.pdbx_seq_one_letter_code
_entity_poly.pdbx_strand_id
1 'polypeptide(L)'
;MIYPIFSNFIPQWRCSTNQSFSNNCTIFLSCKESVQFDEIEFYSAALEYDWICGSSAYWASLYSQIQFFGVLLGTIITGTLSDIFGRRPLALISLSCGIIISFCSGLAPSWKILLASRFFVGISIGGTIVVVCTYVMEMLLPKQRMALRAFFNWGIARLMMTIICYLLPEWRLASFGNALAALPALLIVIFIFPESPMWLLSK
;
A
#
# COMPACT_ATOMS: atom_id res chain seq x y z
N MET A 1 0.66 -1.99 0.34
CA MET A 1 0.97 -0.61 0.75
C MET A 1 1.83 -0.03 -0.34
N ILE A 2 1.38 1.01 -1.03
CA ILE A 2 2.22 1.67 -2.04
C ILE A 2 3.28 2.48 -1.31
N TYR A 3 4.53 2.38 -1.77
CA TYR A 3 5.64 3.07 -1.15
C TYR A 3 5.43 4.59 -1.19
N PRO A 4 5.92 5.32 -0.17
CA PRO A 4 6.03 6.76 -0.23
C PRO A 4 6.83 7.23 -1.44
N ILE A 5 7.63 6.36 -2.08
CA ILE A 5 8.32 6.67 -3.33
C ILE A 5 7.33 6.99 -4.45
N PHE A 6 6.28 6.20 -4.67
CA PHE A 6 5.31 6.51 -5.72
C PHE A 6 4.34 7.64 -5.37
N SER A 7 4.27 8.05 -4.10
CA SER A 7 3.42 9.17 -3.67
C SER A 7 4.17 10.48 -3.43
N ASN A 8 5.47 10.46 -3.15
CA ASN A 8 6.25 11.64 -2.78
C ASN A 8 7.54 11.81 -3.59
N PHE A 9 7.93 10.85 -4.44
CA PHE A 9 9.12 11.02 -5.27
C PHE A 9 8.86 12.12 -6.30
N ILE A 10 9.72 13.14 -6.25
CA ILE A 10 9.72 14.27 -7.16
C ILE A 10 11.18 14.41 -7.61
N PRO A 11 11.48 14.20 -8.91
CA PRO A 11 12.82 14.42 -9.43
C PRO A 11 13.17 15.90 -9.37
N GLN A 12 14.46 16.21 -9.39
CA GLN A 12 14.90 17.60 -9.42
C GLN A 12 14.46 18.27 -10.74
N TRP A 13 14.23 19.57 -10.71
CA TRP A 13 13.74 20.30 -11.87
C TRP A 13 14.55 21.57 -12.15
N ARG A 14 14.48 22.03 -13.40
CA ARG A 14 15.06 23.29 -13.87
C ARG A 14 14.10 24.03 -14.79
N CYS A 15 14.20 25.35 -14.83
CA CYS A 15 13.33 26.20 -15.65
C CYS A 15 13.98 26.69 -16.94
N SER A 16 15.32 26.65 -17.01
CA SER A 16 16.11 27.00 -18.18
C SER A 16 17.39 26.16 -18.23
N THR A 17 17.93 25.90 -19.43
CA THR A 17 19.15 25.10 -19.64
C THR A 17 20.39 25.68 -18.95
N ASN A 18 20.38 26.97 -18.62
CA ASN A 18 21.48 27.66 -17.96
C ASN A 18 21.46 27.55 -16.42
N GLN A 19 20.43 26.94 -15.83
CA GLN A 19 20.33 26.75 -14.38
C GLN A 19 20.61 25.30 -13.97
N SER A 20 21.25 25.13 -12.82
CA SER A 20 21.41 23.83 -12.16
C SER A 20 20.06 23.29 -11.70
N PHE A 21 19.89 21.98 -11.70
CA PHE A 21 18.73 21.31 -11.11
C PHE A 21 18.59 21.70 -9.62
N SER A 22 17.38 22.06 -9.20
CA SER A 22 17.11 22.50 -7.83
C SER A 22 15.71 22.10 -7.37
N ASN A 23 15.54 21.95 -6.06
CA ASN A 23 14.25 21.64 -5.43
C ASN A 23 13.54 22.91 -4.93
N ASN A 24 13.83 24.07 -5.51
CA ASN A 24 13.32 25.36 -5.04
C ASN A 24 11.91 25.62 -5.56
N CYS A 25 10.95 25.65 -4.63
CA CYS A 25 9.54 25.84 -4.95
C CYS A 25 9.17 27.22 -5.51
N THR A 26 9.92 28.26 -5.15
CA THR A 26 9.74 29.60 -5.72
C THR A 26 10.10 29.64 -7.22
N ILE A 27 11.13 28.89 -7.61
CA ILE A 27 11.58 28.75 -8.99
C ILE A 27 10.56 27.91 -9.79
N PHE A 28 10.04 26.83 -9.20
CA PHE A 28 8.99 26.01 -9.80
C PHE A 28 7.73 26.82 -10.16
N LEU A 29 7.24 27.63 -9.22
CA LEU A 29 6.04 28.44 -9.43
C LEU A 29 6.23 29.52 -10.50
N SER A 30 7.46 30.00 -10.70
CA SER A 30 7.77 31.05 -11.67
C SER A 30 7.79 30.57 -13.12
N CYS A 31 8.01 29.28 -13.38
CA CYS A 31 8.15 28.76 -14.75
C CYS A 31 7.43 27.42 -14.93
N LYS A 32 6.21 27.31 -14.37
CA LYS A 32 5.41 26.09 -14.38
C LYS A 32 5.21 25.48 -15.78
N GLU A 33 5.15 26.32 -16.83
CA GLU A 33 4.92 25.86 -18.21
C GLU A 33 6.18 25.35 -18.93
N SER A 34 7.39 25.67 -18.44
CA SER A 34 8.66 25.36 -19.12
C SER A 34 9.62 24.54 -18.26
N VAL A 35 9.08 23.75 -17.31
CA VAL A 35 9.88 22.93 -16.39
C VAL A 35 10.46 21.72 -17.13
N GLN A 36 11.77 21.53 -17.00
CA GLN A 36 12.45 20.31 -17.38
C GLN A 36 12.83 19.54 -16.12
N PHE A 37 12.35 18.31 -16.01
CA PHE A 37 12.76 17.39 -14.95
C PHE A 37 14.06 16.70 -15.34
N ASP A 38 14.90 16.42 -14.35
CA ASP A 38 16.03 15.49 -14.50
C ASP A 38 15.49 14.08 -14.82
N GLU A 39 16.35 13.18 -15.30
CA GLU A 39 15.96 11.84 -15.80
C GLU A 39 14.83 11.20 -14.97
N ILE A 40 13.66 11.01 -15.59
CA ILE A 40 12.47 10.51 -14.91
C ILE A 40 12.61 8.98 -14.78
N GLU A 41 13.28 8.54 -13.72
CA GLU A 41 13.41 7.11 -13.42
C GLU A 41 12.07 6.51 -12.93
N PHE A 42 11.19 7.32 -12.34
CA PHE A 42 9.91 6.89 -11.77
C PHE A 42 8.79 7.91 -12.00
N TYR A 43 7.69 7.46 -12.58
CA TYR A 43 6.45 8.22 -12.68
C TYR A 43 5.64 8.03 -11.40
N SER A 44 5.59 9.08 -10.58
CA SER A 44 4.88 9.12 -9.30
C SER A 44 3.50 9.77 -9.44
N ALA A 45 2.59 9.45 -8.52
CA ALA A 45 1.30 10.13 -8.43
C ALA A 45 1.45 11.63 -8.10
N ALA A 46 2.55 12.02 -7.44
CA ALA A 46 2.86 13.44 -7.19
C ALA A 46 3.20 14.19 -8.48
N LEU A 47 3.91 13.56 -9.42
CA LEU A 47 4.20 14.12 -10.73
C LEU A 47 2.92 14.23 -11.58
N GLU A 48 2.08 13.20 -11.61
CA GLU A 48 0.87 13.22 -12.44
C GLU A 48 -0.19 14.22 -11.95
N TYR A 49 -0.33 14.37 -10.62
CA TYR A 49 -1.30 15.31 -10.02
C TYR A 49 -0.69 16.64 -9.58
N ASP A 50 0.56 16.93 -9.97
CA ASP A 50 1.21 18.22 -9.78
C ASP A 50 1.37 18.63 -8.28
N TRP A 51 1.65 17.65 -7.41
CA TRP A 51 1.83 17.81 -5.95
C TRP A 51 3.25 18.24 -5.57
N ILE A 52 3.79 19.24 -6.27
CA ILE A 52 5.22 19.56 -6.21
C ILE A 52 5.51 20.67 -5.20
N CYS A 53 4.77 21.78 -5.25
CA CYS A 53 5.08 22.98 -4.45
C CYS A 53 3.84 23.76 -4.00
N GLY A 54 3.96 24.45 -2.85
CA GLY A 54 2.92 25.30 -2.29
C GLY A 54 1.82 24.51 -1.57
N SER A 55 0.57 24.97 -1.69
CA SER A 55 -0.60 24.30 -1.09
C SER A 55 -0.94 22.97 -1.76
N SER A 56 -0.27 22.53 -2.82
CA SER A 56 -0.50 21.17 -3.37
C SER A 56 0.38 20.09 -2.73
N ALA A 57 1.49 20.47 -2.08
CA ALA A 57 2.44 19.52 -1.48
C ALA A 57 1.84 18.78 -0.27
N TYR A 58 0.87 19.36 0.43
CA TYR A 58 0.24 18.69 1.57
C TYR A 58 -0.55 17.44 1.17
N TRP A 59 -1.02 17.35 -0.09
CA TRP A 59 -1.80 16.21 -0.57
C TRP A 59 -0.99 14.91 -0.57
N ALA A 60 0.30 14.97 -0.86
CA ALA A 60 1.20 13.81 -0.82
C ALA A 60 1.38 13.27 0.62
N SER A 61 1.43 14.18 1.61
CA SER A 61 1.45 13.81 3.02
C SER A 61 0.11 13.26 3.49
N LEU A 62 -0.99 13.91 3.09
CA LEU A 62 -2.36 13.51 3.44
C LEU A 62 -2.72 12.14 2.88
N TYR A 63 -2.20 11.81 1.70
CA TYR A 63 -2.29 10.48 1.09
C TYR A 63 -1.80 9.38 2.02
N SER A 64 -0.62 9.56 2.65
CA SER A 64 -0.07 8.55 3.57
C SER A 64 -0.85 8.51 4.88
N GLN A 65 -1.29 9.66 5.39
CA GLN A 65 -2.04 9.76 6.64
C GLN A 65 -3.42 9.08 6.54
N ILE A 66 -4.16 9.31 5.46
CA ILE A 66 -5.46 8.67 5.22
C ILE A 66 -5.31 7.14 5.17
N GLN A 67 -4.24 6.64 4.55
CA GLN A 67 -3.95 5.22 4.50
C GLN A 67 -3.74 4.65 5.92
N PHE A 68 -2.93 5.31 6.76
CA PHE A 68 -2.70 4.87 8.14
C PHE A 68 -3.96 4.94 9.00
N PHE A 69 -4.77 5.98 8.80
CA PHE A 69 -6.06 6.11 9.48
C PHE A 69 -7.02 4.97 9.08
N GLY A 70 -7.05 4.61 7.79
CA GLY A 70 -7.77 3.43 7.31
C GLY A 70 -7.26 2.14 7.95
N VAL A 71 -5.93 1.96 8.06
CA VAL A 71 -5.34 0.80 8.76
C VAL A 71 -5.82 0.74 10.20
N LEU A 72 -5.79 1.85 10.95
CA LEU A 72 -6.25 1.89 12.35
C LEU A 72 -7.69 1.39 12.46
N LEU A 73 -8.61 1.94 11.66
CA LEU A 73 -10.01 1.51 11.67
C LEU A 73 -10.17 0.04 11.26
N GLY A 74 -9.47 -0.39 10.21
CA GLY A 74 -9.48 -1.76 9.75
C GLY A 74 -9.01 -2.75 10.82
N THR A 75 -7.95 -2.42 11.58
CA THR A 75 -7.47 -3.29 12.65
C THR A 75 -8.50 -3.51 13.76
N ILE A 76 -9.22 -2.45 14.17
CA ILE A 76 -10.22 -2.51 15.25
C ILE A 76 -11.45 -3.30 14.78
N ILE A 77 -11.98 -2.95 13.61
CA ILE A 77 -13.22 -3.55 13.09
C ILE A 77 -12.98 -5.02 12.75
N THR A 78 -11.98 -5.31 11.94
CA THR A 78 -11.75 -6.69 11.48
C THR A 78 -11.25 -7.59 12.60
N GLY A 79 -10.52 -7.03 13.58
CA GLY A 79 -10.12 -7.76 14.78
C GLY A 79 -11.32 -8.29 15.56
N THR A 80 -12.24 -7.40 15.95
CA THR A 80 -13.45 -7.79 16.70
C THR A 80 -14.37 -8.72 15.89
N LEU A 81 -14.54 -8.45 14.59
CA LEU A 81 -15.31 -9.33 13.72
C LEU A 81 -14.66 -10.72 13.59
N SER A 82 -13.32 -10.83 13.65
CA SER A 82 -12.60 -12.10 13.45
C SER A 82 -12.77 -13.09 14.58
N ASP A 83 -13.02 -12.57 15.79
CA ASP A 83 -13.31 -13.40 16.94
C ASP A 83 -14.77 -13.91 16.91
N ILE A 84 -15.68 -13.20 16.25
CA ILE A 84 -17.11 -13.56 16.15
C ILE A 84 -17.39 -14.50 14.96
N PHE A 85 -16.99 -14.11 13.75
CA PHE A 85 -17.31 -14.82 12.51
C PHE A 85 -16.30 -15.91 12.15
N GLY A 86 -15.18 -15.99 12.87
CA GLY A 86 -14.08 -16.89 12.57
C GLY A 86 -13.03 -16.24 11.66
N ARG A 87 -11.80 -16.77 11.75
CA ARG A 87 -10.61 -16.12 11.20
C ARG A 87 -10.43 -16.32 9.70
N ARG A 88 -10.77 -17.50 9.18
CA ARG A 88 -10.67 -17.82 7.75
C ARG A 88 -11.58 -16.96 6.87
N PRO A 89 -12.91 -16.84 7.13
CA PRO A 89 -13.79 -16.07 6.25
C PRO A 89 -13.40 -14.59 6.22
N LEU A 90 -12.98 -14.01 7.34
CA LEU A 90 -12.55 -12.61 7.39
C LEU A 90 -11.19 -12.37 6.75
N ALA A 91 -10.26 -13.32 6.83
CA ALA A 91 -9.02 -13.24 6.05
C ALA A 91 -9.32 -13.19 4.54
N LEU A 92 -10.23 -14.05 4.06
CA LEU A 92 -10.64 -14.09 2.66
C LEU A 92 -11.36 -12.82 2.21
N ILE A 93 -12.28 -12.29 3.03
CA ILE A 93 -13.00 -11.05 2.73
C ILE A 93 -12.03 -9.87 2.69
N SER A 94 -11.11 -9.77 3.65
CA SER A 94 -10.15 -8.67 3.73
C SER A 94 -9.17 -8.69 2.56
N LEU A 95 -8.65 -9.88 2.20
CA LEU A 95 -7.74 -10.07 1.07
C LEU A 95 -8.42 -9.77 -0.27
N SER A 96 -9.60 -10.34 -0.51
CA SER A 96 -10.34 -10.12 -1.76
C SER A 96 -10.71 -8.64 -1.94
N CYS A 97 -11.23 -8.00 -0.89
CA CYS A 97 -11.52 -6.58 -0.89
C CYS A 97 -10.25 -5.76 -1.16
N GLY A 98 -9.14 -6.09 -0.49
CA GLY A 98 -7.86 -5.42 -0.68
C GLY A 98 -7.33 -5.49 -2.11
N ILE A 99 -7.46 -6.65 -2.78
CA ILE A 99 -7.04 -6.85 -4.18
C ILE A 99 -7.92 -6.01 -5.13
N ILE A 100 -9.25 -6.08 -4.97
CA ILE A 100 -10.19 -5.35 -5.82
C ILE A 100 -9.97 -3.84 -5.71
N ILE A 101 -9.85 -3.33 -4.48
CA ILE A 101 -9.64 -1.90 -4.25
C ILE A 101 -8.27 -1.49 -4.78
N SER A 102 -7.21 -2.28 -4.55
CA SER A 102 -5.86 -1.98 -5.06
C SER A 102 -5.84 -1.91 -6.59
N PHE A 103 -6.57 -2.79 -7.26
CA PHE A 103 -6.74 -2.77 -8.72
C PHE A 103 -7.50 -1.51 -9.17
N CYS A 104 -8.64 -1.20 -8.53
CA CYS A 104 -9.40 0.02 -8.80
C CYS A 104 -8.57 1.29 -8.58
N SER A 105 -7.66 1.24 -7.61
CA SER A 105 -6.76 2.33 -7.29
C SER A 105 -5.73 2.63 -8.38
N GLY A 106 -5.36 1.64 -9.21
CA GLY A 106 -4.54 1.85 -10.41
C GLY A 106 -5.29 2.52 -11.56
N LEU A 107 -6.63 2.43 -11.57
CA LEU A 107 -7.52 3.03 -12.56
C LEU A 107 -8.00 4.44 -12.17
N ALA A 108 -7.55 4.98 -11.04
CA ALA A 108 -8.06 6.24 -10.51
C ALA A 108 -7.76 7.41 -11.48
N PRO A 109 -8.80 8.09 -12.02
CA PRO A 109 -8.61 9.20 -12.95
C PRO A 109 -8.38 10.55 -12.24
N SER A 110 -8.67 10.63 -10.94
CA SER A 110 -8.51 11.86 -10.16
C SER A 110 -7.87 11.61 -8.80
N TRP A 111 -7.19 12.62 -8.28
CA TRP A 111 -6.55 12.59 -6.98
C TRP A 111 -7.53 12.29 -5.83
N LYS A 112 -8.79 12.74 -5.92
CA LYS A 112 -9.82 12.48 -4.90
C LYS A 112 -10.19 11.00 -4.83
N ILE A 113 -10.37 10.37 -6.00
CA ILE A 113 -10.67 8.94 -6.10
C ILE A 113 -9.47 8.12 -5.62
N LEU A 114 -8.26 8.58 -5.94
CA LEU A 114 -7.04 7.98 -5.43
C LEU A 114 -7.02 7.99 -3.88
N LEU A 115 -7.22 9.16 -3.24
CA LEU A 115 -7.26 9.27 -1.78
C LEU A 115 -8.34 8.38 -1.15
N ALA A 116 -9.55 8.38 -1.71
CA ALA A 116 -10.65 7.54 -1.21
C ALA A 116 -10.31 6.05 -1.32
N SER A 117 -9.80 5.61 -2.48
CA SER A 117 -9.41 4.21 -2.66
C SER A 117 -8.32 3.79 -1.66
N ARG A 118 -7.38 4.68 -1.31
CA ARG A 118 -6.31 4.39 -0.34
C ARG A 118 -6.82 4.25 1.08
N PHE A 119 -7.84 5.02 1.46
CA PHE A 119 -8.52 4.79 2.74
C PHE A 119 -9.04 3.35 2.85
N PHE A 120 -9.73 2.87 1.81
CA PHE A 120 -10.26 1.51 1.78
C PHE A 120 -9.15 0.44 1.69
N VAL A 121 -8.09 0.66 0.91
CA VAL A 121 -6.90 -0.21 0.92
C VAL A 121 -6.30 -0.27 2.33
N GLY A 122 -6.29 0.85 3.07
CA GLY A 122 -5.87 0.92 4.46
C GLY A 122 -6.66 -0.02 5.36
N ILE A 123 -7.98 0.05 5.27
CA ILE A 123 -8.89 -0.82 6.02
C ILE A 123 -8.57 -2.29 5.73
N SER A 124 -8.47 -2.67 4.45
CA SER A 124 -8.18 -4.06 4.06
C SER A 124 -6.81 -4.54 4.53
N ILE A 125 -5.78 -3.69 4.48
CA ILE A 125 -4.44 -4.02 4.96
C ILE A 125 -4.44 -4.22 6.47
N GLY A 126 -5.06 -3.32 7.22
CA GLY A 126 -5.17 -3.44 8.68
C GLY A 126 -5.89 -4.71 9.10
N GLY A 127 -7.02 -5.02 8.45
CA GLY A 127 -7.75 -6.25 8.70
C GLY A 127 -6.96 -7.50 8.38
N THR A 128 -6.33 -7.55 7.21
CA THR A 128 -5.51 -8.69 6.79
C THR A 128 -4.34 -8.92 7.75
N ILE A 129 -3.65 -7.86 8.17
CA ILE A 129 -2.52 -7.96 9.10
C ILE A 129 -2.97 -8.59 10.42
N VAL A 130 -4.05 -8.09 11.03
CA VAL A 130 -4.52 -8.59 12.32
C VAL A 130 -4.95 -10.04 12.20
N VAL A 131 -5.82 -10.35 11.23
CA VAL A 131 -6.40 -11.69 11.10
C VAL A 131 -5.35 -12.74 10.70
N VAL A 132 -4.44 -12.41 9.77
CA VAL A 132 -3.40 -13.36 9.35
C VAL A 132 -2.38 -13.57 10.47
N CYS A 133 -1.95 -12.51 11.17
CA CYS A 133 -1.03 -12.66 12.29
C CYS A 133 -1.63 -13.55 13.38
N THR A 134 -2.88 -13.32 13.76
CA THR A 134 -3.55 -14.09 14.81
C THR A 134 -3.79 -15.53 14.36
N TYR A 135 -4.25 -15.74 13.13
CA TYR A 135 -4.44 -17.06 12.53
C TYR A 135 -3.16 -17.90 12.53
N VAL A 136 -2.04 -17.32 12.07
CA VAL A 136 -0.73 -17.98 12.06
C VAL A 136 -0.26 -18.33 13.48
N MET A 137 -0.48 -17.46 14.46
CA MET A 137 -0.12 -17.75 15.86
C MET A 137 -0.91 -18.91 16.46
N GLU A 138 -2.16 -19.12 16.04
CA GLU A 138 -3.01 -20.21 16.51
C GLU A 138 -2.62 -21.56 15.93
N MET A 139 -2.13 -21.60 14.70
CA MET A 139 -1.71 -22.85 14.06
C MET A 139 -0.36 -23.37 14.57
N LEU A 140 0.44 -22.51 15.21
CA LEU A 140 1.81 -22.84 15.61
C LEU A 140 1.93 -23.23 17.07
N LEU A 141 2.77 -24.24 17.30
CA LEU A 141 3.21 -24.61 18.64
C LEU A 141 4.06 -23.48 19.25
N PRO A 142 4.00 -23.27 20.59
CA PRO A 142 4.67 -22.16 21.27
C PRO A 142 6.16 -22.00 20.93
N LYS A 143 6.87 -23.10 20.69
CA LYS A 143 8.32 -23.12 20.38
C LYS A 143 8.67 -22.54 19.00
N GLN A 144 7.76 -22.60 18.03
CA GLN A 144 8.01 -22.14 16.65
C GLN A 144 7.52 -20.71 16.38
N ARG A 145 6.73 -20.14 17.29
CA ARG A 145 6.14 -18.80 17.14
C ARG A 145 7.18 -17.71 16.95
N MET A 146 8.30 -17.77 17.69
CA MET A 146 9.35 -16.75 17.61
C MET A 146 10.08 -16.79 16.26
N ALA A 147 10.43 -17.99 15.77
CA ALA A 147 11.11 -18.15 14.48
C ALA A 147 10.23 -17.68 13.31
N LEU A 148 8.93 -17.98 13.35
CA LEU A 148 8.04 -17.51 12.29
C LEU A 148 7.75 -16.01 12.38
N ARG A 149 7.66 -15.41 13.57
CA ARG A 149 7.58 -13.94 13.67
C ARG A 149 8.80 -13.25 13.07
N ALA A 150 9.98 -13.86 13.20
CA ALA A 150 11.21 -13.34 12.60
C ALA A 150 11.20 -13.48 11.06
N PHE A 151 10.69 -14.60 10.54
CA PHE A 151 10.59 -14.85 9.08
C PHE A 151 9.45 -14.08 8.41
N PHE A 152 8.30 -13.95 9.05
CA PHE A 152 7.14 -13.21 8.53
C PHE A 152 7.24 -11.70 8.81
N ASN A 153 8.46 -11.23 9.09
CA ASN A 153 8.71 -9.83 9.35
C ASN A 153 8.41 -9.00 8.09
N TRP A 154 7.98 -7.77 8.30
CA TRP A 154 7.61 -6.80 7.25
C TRP A 154 8.69 -6.62 6.17
N GLY A 155 9.95 -6.94 6.48
CA GLY A 155 11.08 -6.83 5.56
C GLY A 155 10.90 -7.59 4.25
N ILE A 156 10.43 -8.85 4.25
CA ILE A 156 10.34 -9.66 3.02
C ILE A 156 9.24 -9.14 2.10
N ALA A 157 8.06 -8.84 2.66
CA ALA A 157 6.98 -8.22 1.89
C ALA A 157 7.44 -6.88 1.30
N ARG A 158 8.18 -6.09 2.08
CA ARG A 158 8.72 -4.80 1.67
C ARG A 158 9.75 -4.94 0.54
N LEU A 159 10.64 -5.92 0.61
CA LEU A 159 11.61 -6.23 -0.46
C LEU A 159 10.92 -6.66 -1.75
N MET A 160 9.94 -7.57 -1.68
CA MET A 160 9.15 -7.98 -2.86
C MET A 160 8.48 -6.77 -3.52
N MET A 161 7.87 -5.90 -2.73
CA MET A 161 7.28 -4.67 -3.26
C MET A 161 8.32 -3.77 -3.94
N THR A 162 9.52 -3.59 -3.36
CA THR A 162 10.58 -2.77 -3.98
C THR A 162 11.00 -3.32 -5.33
N ILE A 163 11.13 -4.64 -5.46
CA ILE A 163 11.48 -5.29 -6.72
C ILE A 163 10.41 -5.01 -7.78
N ILE A 164 9.13 -5.09 -7.40
CA ILE A 164 8.02 -4.74 -8.30
C ILE A 164 8.10 -3.27 -8.73
N CYS A 165 8.44 -2.36 -7.80
CA CYS A 165 8.60 -0.94 -8.11
C CYS A 165 9.75 -0.67 -9.10
N TYR A 166 10.86 -1.40 -8.94
CA TYR A 166 12.02 -1.28 -9.82
C TYR A 166 11.74 -1.79 -11.24
N LEU A 167 10.98 -2.89 -11.36
CA LEU A 167 10.61 -3.47 -12.65
C LEU A 167 9.53 -2.66 -13.38
N LEU A 168 8.66 -1.99 -12.63
CA LEU A 168 7.52 -1.21 -13.15
C LEU A 168 7.65 0.24 -12.68
N PRO A 169 8.40 1.10 -13.41
CA PRO A 169 8.65 2.50 -13.04
C PRO A 169 7.44 3.43 -13.14
N GLU A 170 6.23 2.87 -13.29
CA GLU A 170 4.95 3.57 -13.43
C GLU A 170 4.05 3.24 -12.23
N TRP A 171 3.58 4.25 -11.49
CA TRP A 171 2.80 4.02 -10.26
C TRP A 171 1.49 3.23 -10.49
N ARG A 172 0.86 3.37 -11.67
CA ARG A 172 -0.36 2.63 -12.04
C ARG A 172 -0.07 1.15 -12.25
N LEU A 173 0.96 0.85 -13.05
CA LEU A 173 1.41 -0.52 -13.30
C LEU A 173 1.92 -1.18 -12.03
N ALA A 174 2.66 -0.44 -11.20
CA ALA A 174 3.06 -0.92 -9.89
C ALA A 174 1.84 -1.27 -9.02
N SER A 175 0.78 -0.45 -9.02
CA SER A 175 -0.46 -0.76 -8.27
C SER A 175 -1.11 -2.07 -8.73
N PHE A 176 -1.15 -2.33 -10.05
CA PHE A 176 -1.62 -3.61 -10.58
C PHE A 176 -0.68 -4.77 -10.24
N GLY A 177 0.64 -4.59 -10.33
CA GLY A 177 1.63 -5.58 -9.95
C GLY A 177 1.54 -5.97 -8.47
N ASN A 178 1.29 -4.99 -7.59
CA ASN A 178 1.02 -5.21 -6.17
C ASN A 178 -0.26 -6.05 -5.96
N ALA A 179 -1.34 -5.74 -6.69
CA ALA A 179 -2.59 -6.51 -6.61
C ALA A 179 -2.41 -7.95 -7.10
N LEU A 180 -1.64 -8.14 -8.19
CA LEU A 180 -1.31 -9.45 -8.75
C LEU A 180 -0.42 -10.27 -7.79
N ALA A 181 0.57 -9.63 -7.15
CA ALA A 181 1.42 -10.27 -6.17
C ALA A 181 0.66 -10.74 -4.91
N ALA A 182 -0.50 -10.15 -4.62
CA ALA A 182 -1.36 -10.55 -3.52
C ALA A 182 -2.30 -11.74 -3.86
N LEU A 183 -2.52 -12.05 -5.15
CA LEU A 183 -3.39 -13.17 -5.57
C LEU A 183 -2.89 -14.55 -5.11
N PRO A 184 -1.59 -14.91 -5.21
CA PRO A 184 -1.08 -16.17 -4.69
C PRO A 184 -1.37 -16.36 -3.21
N ALA A 185 -1.25 -15.29 -2.41
CA ALA A 185 -1.55 -15.34 -0.97
C ALA A 185 -3.03 -15.66 -0.72
N LEU A 186 -3.94 -15.08 -1.50
CA LEU A 186 -5.37 -15.40 -1.43
C LEU A 186 -5.64 -16.87 -1.80
N LEU A 187 -5.03 -17.38 -2.86
CA LEU A 187 -5.19 -18.78 -3.27
C LEU A 187 -4.70 -19.76 -2.20
N ILE A 188 -3.56 -19.46 -1.56
CA ILE A 188 -3.01 -20.25 -0.47
C ILE A 188 -4.01 -20.33 0.70
N VAL A 189 -4.63 -19.20 1.10
CA VAL A 189 -5.62 -19.18 2.19
C VAL A 189 -6.89 -19.97 1.82
N ILE A 190 -7.29 -19.98 0.55
CA ILE A 190 -8.45 -20.75 0.09
C ILE A 190 -8.17 -22.25 0.13
N PHE A 191 -7.08 -22.70 -0.50
CA PHE A 191 -6.85 -24.11 -0.82
C PHE A 191 -6.04 -24.88 0.23
N ILE A 192 -5.12 -24.22 0.93
CA ILE A 192 -4.15 -24.91 1.80
C ILE A 192 -4.55 -24.82 3.28
N PHE A 193 -5.17 -23.72 3.69
CA PHE A 193 -5.40 -23.42 5.10
C PHE A 193 -6.80 -23.82 5.58
N PRO A 194 -6.92 -24.77 6.53
CA PRO A 194 -8.20 -25.12 7.17
C PRO A 194 -8.68 -24.02 8.13
N GLU A 195 -9.90 -24.10 8.65
CA GLU A 195 -10.33 -23.16 9.71
C GLU A 195 -9.46 -23.28 10.96
N SER A 196 -9.32 -22.19 11.74
CA SER A 196 -8.39 -22.20 12.87
C SER A 196 -8.87 -23.19 13.94
N PRO A 197 -8.00 -24.09 14.42
CA PRO A 197 -8.39 -25.16 15.34
C PRO A 197 -8.88 -24.61 16.69
N MET A 198 -8.38 -23.43 17.10
CA MET A 198 -8.81 -22.75 18.32
C MET A 198 -10.24 -22.20 18.22
N TRP A 199 -10.68 -21.73 17.06
CA TRP A 199 -12.07 -21.29 16.85
C TRP A 199 -13.04 -22.48 16.87
N LEU A 200 -12.62 -23.62 16.31
CA LEU A 200 -13.37 -24.87 16.39
C LEU A 200 -13.47 -25.41 17.82
N LEU A 201 -12.47 -25.16 18.66
CA LEU A 201 -12.46 -25.54 20.08
C LEU A 201 -13.26 -24.59 20.98
N SER A 202 -13.47 -23.33 20.57
CA SER A 202 -14.28 -22.37 21.34
C SER A 202 -15.78 -22.46 21.08
N LYS A 203 -16.22 -23.40 20.23
CA LYS A 203 -17.62 -23.65 19.88
C LYS A 203 -18.06 -25.01 20.40
#